data_AF-A0A2N2HFF3-F1
#
_entry.id   AF-A0A2N2HFF3-F1
#
_cell.length_a   1.000
_cell.length_b   1.000
_cell.length_c   1.000
_cell.angle_alpha   90.00
_cell.angle_beta   90.00
_cell.angle_gamma   90.00
#
_symmetry.space_group_name_H-M   'P 1'
#
loop_
_entity.id
_entity.type
_entity.pdbx_description
1 polymer ?
#
loop_
_entity_poly.entity_id
_entity_poly.type
_entity_poly.pdbx_seq_one_letter_code
_entity_poly.pdbx_strand_id
1 'polypeptide(L)' 'MLTSMKSIIEKALTLPRQTVAVACAQDEEALTAVAEAHAMGLADFILVGNTEKMKAIAEKIELDL' A
#
# COMPACT_ATOMS: atom_id res chain seq x y z
N MET A 1 -23.30 -10.66 5.55
CA MET A 1 -22.89 -9.26 5.31
C MET A 1 -21.52 -9.06 5.92
N LEU A 2 -20.63 -8.30 5.29
CA LEU A 2 -19.34 -7.93 5.88
C LEU A 2 -19.56 -6.75 6.82
N THR A 3 -19.64 -7.01 8.12
CA THR A 3 -20.07 -6.03 9.13
C THR A 3 -18.90 -5.33 9.83
N SER A 4 -17.65 -5.67 9.49
CA SER A 4 -16.46 -5.11 10.13
C SER A 4 -15.29 -5.02 9.16
N MET A 5 -14.49 -3.95 9.28
CA MET A 5 -13.28 -3.74 8.48
C MET A 5 -12.31 -4.92 8.57
N LYS A 6 -12.20 -5.55 9.73
CA LYS A 6 -11.41 -6.77 9.92
C LYS A 6 -11.82 -7.89 8.97
N SER A 7 -13.12 -8.22 8.89
CA SER A 7 -13.59 -9.29 8.01
C SER A 7 -13.36 -9.00 6.51
N ILE A 8 -13.30 -7.71 6.12
CA ILE A 8 -12.99 -7.30 4.75
C ILE A 8 -11.51 -7.55 4.46
N ILE A 9 -10.62 -7.15 5.38
CA ILE A 9 -9.18 -7.38 5.30
C ILE A 9 -8.89 -8.88 5.28
N GLU A 10 -9.50 -9.66 6.17
CA GLU A 10 -9.34 -11.12 6.23
C GLU A 10 -9.75 -11.79 4.91
N LYS A 11 -10.86 -11.36 4.31
CA LYS A 11 -11.27 -11.84 2.98
C LYS A 11 -10.31 -11.40 1.87
N ALA A 12 -9.82 -10.18 1.91
CA ALA A 12 -8.83 -9.68 0.95
C ALA A 12 -7.54 -10.51 1.00
N LEU A 13 -7.07 -10.86 2.20
CA LEU A 13 -5.94 -11.78 2.38
C LEU A 13 -6.19 -13.19 1.82
N THR A 14 -7.44 -13.68 1.83
CA THR A 14 -7.78 -14.99 1.24
C THR A 14 -7.87 -14.98 -0.28
N LEU A 15 -7.94 -13.80 -0.90
CA LEU A 15 -8.02 -13.63 -2.35
C LEU A 15 -6.62 -13.59 -2.97
N PRO A 16 -6.48 -13.90 -4.27
CA PRO A 16 -5.22 -13.71 -4.97
C PRO A 16 -4.82 -12.23 -4.93
N ARG A 17 -3.51 -12.00 -4.74
CA ARG A 17 -2.90 -10.68 -4.72
C ARG A 17 -3.33 -9.90 -5.96
N GLN A 18 -3.95 -8.75 -5.77
CA GLN A 18 -4.29 -7.86 -6.87
C GLN A 18 -3.24 -6.77 -6.98
N THR A 19 -2.96 -6.36 -8.21
CA THR A 19 -2.06 -5.24 -8.46
C THR A 19 -2.86 -3.93 -8.43
N VAL A 20 -2.57 -3.07 -7.46
CA VAL A 20 -3.26 -1.80 -7.25
C VAL A 20 -2.33 -0.66 -7.63
N ALA A 21 -2.71 0.12 -8.64
CA ALA A 21 -1.99 1.33 -9.01
C ALA A 21 -2.44 2.50 -8.13
N VAL A 22 -1.52 3.09 -7.37
CA VAL A 22 -1.78 4.28 -6.55
C VAL A 22 -1.19 5.49 -7.25
N ALA A 23 -2.07 6.33 -7.79
CA ALA A 23 -1.69 7.60 -8.40
C ALA A 23 -1.41 8.64 -7.32
N CYS A 24 -0.34 9.41 -7.51
CA CYS A 24 0.08 10.50 -6.63
C CYS A 24 0.43 10.04 -5.19
N ALA A 25 1.10 8.91 -5.02
CA ALA A 25 1.59 8.47 -3.71
C ALA A 25 2.83 9.28 -3.24
N GLN A 26 2.75 10.61 -3.29
CA GLN A 26 3.79 11.53 -2.82
C GLN A 26 3.51 11.97 -1.36
N ASP A 27 2.55 11.32 -0.71
CA ASP A 27 2.11 11.60 0.65
C ASP A 27 2.60 10.51 1.61
N GLU A 28 3.08 10.93 2.78
CA GLU A 28 3.64 10.02 3.80
C GLU A 28 2.60 8.99 4.28
N GLU A 29 1.36 9.42 4.49
CA GLU A 29 0.26 8.53 4.90
C GLU A 29 -0.07 7.50 3.82
N ALA A 30 -0.03 7.89 2.54
CA ALA A 30 -0.30 6.99 1.42
C ALA A 30 0.82 5.95 1.25
N LEU A 31 2.09 6.37 1.35
CA LEU A 31 3.23 5.46 1.26
C LEU A 31 3.25 4.47 2.42
N THR A 32 2.97 4.94 3.64
CA THR A 32 2.89 4.09 4.84
C THR A 32 1.77 3.07 4.73
N ALA A 33 0.59 3.48 4.28
CA ALA A 33 -0.53 2.56 4.07
C ALA A 33 -0.21 1.47 3.02
N VAL A 34 0.46 1.85 1.93
CA VAL A 34 0.91 0.90 0.90
C VAL A 34 1.98 -0.04 1.45
N ALA A 35 2.94 0.48 2.22
CA ALA A 35 3.98 -0.31 2.87
C ALA A 35 3.39 -1.38 3.79
N GLU A 36 2.48 -0.99 4.69
CA GLU A 36 1.82 -1.90 5.61
C GLU A 36 0.97 -2.93 4.85
N ALA A 37 0.21 -2.49 3.84
CA ALA A 37 -0.60 -3.41 3.05
C ALA A 37 0.24 -4.39 2.21
N HIS A 38 1.40 -3.97 1.72
CA HIS A 38 2.37 -4.83 1.04
C HIS A 38 3.01 -5.82 2.02
N ALA A 39 3.43 -5.36 3.21
CA ALA A 39 4.00 -6.20 4.27
C ALA A 39 3.00 -7.25 4.79
N MET A 40 1.72 -6.90 4.85
CA MET A 40 0.63 -7.85 5.17
C MET A 40 0.30 -8.81 4.01
N GLY A 41 0.89 -8.63 2.83
CA GLY A 41 0.62 -9.45 1.64
C GLY A 41 -0.78 -9.24 1.06
N LEU A 42 -1.38 -8.07 1.30
CA LEU A 42 -2.76 -7.77 0.90
C LEU A 42 -2.90 -7.60 -0.61
N ALA A 43 -1.92 -6.94 -1.22
CA ALA A 43 -1.90 -6.59 -2.63
C ALA A 43 -0.47 -6.21 -3.07
N ASP A 44 -0.23 -6.27 -4.37
CA ASP A 44 0.96 -5.70 -5.00
C ASP A 44 0.62 -4.26 -5.40
N PHE A 45 1.53 -3.31 -5.16
CA PHE A 45 1.25 -1.90 -5.39
C PHE A 45 2.15 -1.31 -6.47
N ILE A 46 1.55 -0.55 -7.39
CA ILE A 46 2.29 0.23 -8.39
C ILE A 46 2.14 1.70 -8.01
N LEU A 47 3.23 2.28 -7.52
CA LEU A 47 3.28 3.67 -7.07
C LEU A 47 3.61 4.56 -8.27
N VAL A 48 2.70 5.47 -8.64
CA VAL A 48 2.89 6.39 -9.76
C VAL A 48 2.88 7.82 -9.24
N GLY A 49 4.01 8.53 -9.34
CA GLY A 49 4.12 9.88 -8.81
C GLY A 49 5.49 10.52 -9.03
N ASN A 50 5.79 11.52 -8.21
CA ASN A 50 7.07 12.21 -8.25
C ASN A 50 8.14 11.37 -7.54
N THR A 51 9.10 10.85 -8.30
CA THR A 51 10.15 9.96 -7.82
C THR A 51 11.02 10.58 -6.72
N GLU A 52 11.28 11.89 -6.75
CA GLU A 52 12.11 12.56 -5.76
C GLU A 52 11.40 12.66 -4.40
N LYS A 53 10.13 13.08 -4.41
CA LYS A 53 9.33 13.14 -3.18
C LYS A 53 9.05 11.75 -2.63
N MET A 54 8.74 10.79 -3.50
CA MET A 54 8.55 9.39 -3.10
C MET A 54 9.80 8.81 -2.47
N LYS A 55 10.99 9.00 -3.05
CA LYS A 55 12.26 8.52 -2.46
C LYS A 55 12.54 9.15 -1.09
N ALA A 56 12.35 10.46 -0.95
CA ALA A 56 12.57 11.15 0.33
C ALA A 56 11.65 10.62 1.44
N ILE A 57 10.40 10.31 1.10
CA ILE A 57 9.43 9.73 2.04
C ILE A 57 9.76 8.26 2.29
N ALA A 58 10.05 7.47 1.25
CA ALA A 58 10.41 6.07 1.35
C ALA A 58 11.65 5.82 2.20
N GLU A 59 12.69 6.66 2.05
CA GLU A 59 13.90 6.60 2.88
C GLU A 59 13.60 6.90 4.35
N LYS A 60 12.64 7.80 4.62
CA LYS A 60 12.15 8.10 5.97
C LYS A 60 11.36 6.96 6.60
N ILE A 61 10.61 6.21 5.80
CA ILE A 61 9.75 5.11 6.27
C ILE A 61 10.36 3.72 6.05
N GLU A 62 11.65 3.65 5.66
CA GLU A 62 12.37 2.43 5.31
C GLU A 62 11.60 1.53 4.33
N LEU A 63 10.93 2.14 3.34
CA LEU A 63 10.20 1.42 2.31
C LEU A 63 11.10 1.15 1.10
N ASP A 64 11.31 -0.12 0.78
CA ASP A 64 12.00 -0.54 -0.45
C ASP A 64 11.06 -0.29 -1.65
N LEU A 65 11.43 0.67 -2.51
CA LEU A 65 10.71 1.12 -3.70
C LEU A 65 11.22 0.45 -4.98
#